data_AF-Q0PQC2-F1
#
_entry.id   AF-Q0PQC2-F1
#
_cell.length_a   1.000
_cell.length_b   1.000
_cell.length_c   1.000
_cell.angle_alpha   90.00
_cell.angle_beta   90.00
_cell.angle_gamma   90.00
#
_symmetry.space_group_name_H-M   'P 1'
#
loop_
_entity.id
_entity.type
_entity.pdbx_description
1 polymer ?
#
loop_
_entity_poly.entity_id
_entity_poly.type
_entity_poly.pdbx_seq_one_letter_code
_entity_poly.pdbx_strand_id
1 'polypeptide(L)'
;VPERLRGETVSFDIKVGDEVIVEAGRRITARHIRQLDKAGVSKLDVTREYMVGRTLAHNVVDKETGELLADANTEITDEMMDLLVEKGVKKIQTIFTNDLDHGPFISDTLRIDSTSNELEAQVEIYRMMRPG
;
A
#
# COMPACT_ATOMS: atom_id res chain seq x y z
N VAL A 1 -1.45 -12.83 -7.69
CA VAL A 1 -0.43 -11.76 -7.52
C VAL A 1 -0.13 -11.05 -8.83
N PRO A 2 0.15 -11.75 -9.95
CA PRO A 2 0.52 -11.10 -11.22
C PRO A 2 -0.59 -10.25 -11.84
N GLU A 3 -1.86 -10.59 -11.61
CA GLU A 3 -2.99 -9.82 -12.15
C GLU A 3 -3.09 -8.39 -11.62
N ARG A 4 -2.58 -8.13 -10.41
CA ARG A 4 -2.59 -6.79 -9.81
C ARG A 4 -1.70 -5.79 -10.53
N LEU A 5 -0.71 -6.28 -11.26
CA LEU A 5 0.21 -5.47 -12.07
C LEU A 5 -0.42 -5.06 -13.42
N ARG A 6 -1.66 -5.46 -13.70
CA ARG A 6 -2.27 -5.23 -15.01
C ARG A 6 -2.46 -3.75 -15.27
N GLY A 7 -1.86 -3.29 -16.37
CA GLY A 7 -2.03 -1.92 -16.83
C GLY A 7 -1.16 -0.90 -16.08
N GLU A 8 -0.46 -1.31 -15.02
CA GLU A 8 0.54 -0.48 -14.35
C GLU A 8 1.78 -0.30 -15.24
N THR A 9 2.49 0.80 -14.99
CA THR A 9 3.81 1.08 -15.55
C THR A 9 4.77 1.23 -14.39
N VAL A 10 5.75 0.35 -14.31
CA VAL A 10 6.75 0.36 -13.24
C VAL A 10 8.03 1.03 -13.71
N SER A 11 8.74 1.70 -12.81
CA SER A 11 10.00 2.40 -13.09
C SER A 11 11.24 1.51 -13.00
N PHE A 12 11.08 0.21 -12.77
CA PHE A 12 12.16 -0.76 -12.61
C PHE A 12 11.89 -2.02 -13.45
N ASP A 13 12.95 -2.78 -13.73
CA ASP A 13 12.85 -4.03 -14.47
C ASP A 13 12.22 -5.14 -13.62
N ILE A 14 11.21 -5.81 -14.16
CA ILE A 14 10.64 -7.02 -13.55
C ILE A 14 11.40 -8.23 -14.10
N LYS A 15 12.20 -8.86 -13.24
CA LYS A 15 13.02 -10.03 -13.57
C LYS A 15 12.48 -11.31 -12.95
N VAL A 16 12.71 -12.43 -13.64
CA VAL A 16 12.49 -13.79 -13.14
C VAL A 16 13.79 -14.55 -13.31
N GLY A 17 14.53 -14.73 -12.22
CA GLY A 17 15.93 -15.16 -12.30
C GLY A 17 16.75 -14.12 -13.05
N ASP A 18 17.46 -14.54 -14.10
CA ASP A 18 18.27 -13.65 -14.95
C ASP A 18 17.51 -13.06 -16.16
N GLU A 19 16.26 -13.49 -16.39
CA GLU A 19 15.45 -13.05 -17.52
C GLU A 19 14.59 -11.82 -17.17
N VAL A 20 14.72 -10.74 -17.95
CA VAL A 20 13.85 -9.56 -17.84
C VAL A 20 12.53 -9.83 -18.56
N ILE A 21 11.42 -9.87 -17.82
CA ILE A 21 10.07 -10.04 -18.37
C ILE A 21 9.47 -8.71 -18.80
N VAL A 22 9.71 -7.65 -18.00
CA VAL A 22 9.25 -6.29 -18.31
C VAL A 22 10.38 -5.32 -18.04
N GLU A 23 10.76 -4.55 -19.06
CA GLU A 23 11.71 -3.43 -18.94
C GLU A 23 11.04 -2.25 -18.20
N ALA A 24 11.84 -1.50 -17.44
CA ALA A 24 11.43 -0.25 -16.81
C ALA A 24 10.73 0.69 -17.81
N GLY A 25 9.62 1.30 -17.36
CA GLY A 25 8.83 2.24 -18.16
C GLY A 25 7.90 1.60 -19.19
N ARG A 26 7.91 0.28 -19.36
CA ARG A 26 6.94 -0.41 -20.23
C ARG A 26 5.66 -0.75 -19.47
N ARG A 27 4.52 -0.53 -20.13
CA ARG A 27 3.21 -0.94 -19.62
C ARG A 27 3.12 -2.46 -19.52
N ILE A 28 2.64 -2.95 -18.38
CA ILE A 28 2.50 -4.38 -18.13
C ILE A 28 1.27 -4.92 -18.87
N THR A 29 1.50 -5.81 -19.83
CA THR A 29 0.46 -6.41 -20.68
C THR A 29 0.00 -7.77 -20.15
N ALA A 30 -1.14 -8.26 -20.65
CA ALA A 30 -1.63 -9.61 -20.33
C ALA A 30 -0.62 -10.72 -20.68
N ARG A 31 0.27 -10.49 -21.66
CA ARG A 31 1.35 -11.43 -22.00
C ARG A 31 2.36 -11.54 -20.86
N HIS A 32 2.81 -10.41 -20.32
CA HIS A 32 3.77 -10.38 -19.20
C HIS A 32 3.18 -11.06 -17.95
N ILE A 33 1.91 -10.79 -17.65
CA ILE A 33 1.20 -11.43 -16.53
C ILE A 33 1.19 -12.95 -16.67
N ARG A 34 0.88 -13.48 -17.86
CA ARG A 34 0.92 -14.93 -18.12
C ARG A 34 2.32 -15.52 -18.00
N GLN A 35 3.36 -14.77 -18.36
CA GLN A 35 4.75 -15.22 -18.19
C GLN A 35 5.13 -15.31 -16.71
N LEU A 36 4.78 -14.28 -15.91
CA LEU A 36 5.00 -14.26 -14.46
C LEU A 36 4.25 -15.40 -13.75
N ASP A 37 3.01 -15.65 -14.17
CA ASP A 37 2.17 -16.71 -13.60
C ASP A 37 2.71 -18.11 -13.93
N LYS A 38 3.13 -18.34 -15.19
CA LYS A 38 3.78 -19.60 -15.60
C LYS A 38 5.11 -19.84 -14.87
N ALA A 39 5.84 -18.78 -14.56
CA ALA A 39 7.06 -18.86 -13.77
C ALA A 39 6.82 -19.04 -12.26
N GLY A 40 5.56 -19.04 -11.79
CA GLY A 40 5.22 -19.25 -10.39
C GLY A 40 5.67 -18.12 -9.47
N VAL A 41 5.82 -16.91 -10.01
CA VAL A 41 6.38 -15.76 -9.29
C VAL A 41 5.40 -15.30 -8.22
N SER A 42 5.78 -15.49 -6.95
CA SER A 42 5.00 -15.07 -5.79
C SER A 42 5.56 -13.82 -5.10
N LYS A 43 6.84 -13.49 -5.37
CA LYS A 43 7.56 -12.35 -4.81
C LYS A 43 8.34 -11.66 -5.91
N LEU A 44 8.40 -10.34 -5.84
CA LEU A 44 9.16 -9.50 -6.74
C LEU A 44 10.01 -8.58 -5.89
N ASP A 45 11.27 -8.42 -6.30
CA ASP A 45 12.11 -7.37 -5.76
C ASP A 45 11.68 -6.06 -6.40
N VAL A 46 11.34 -5.09 -5.56
CA VAL A 46 10.86 -3.77 -5.95
C VAL A 46 11.80 -2.72 -5.37
N THR A 47 11.89 -1.57 -6.04
CA THR A 47 12.68 -0.47 -5.51
C THR A 47 11.97 0.22 -4.36
N ARG A 48 12.72 1.02 -3.59
CA ARG A 48 12.16 1.79 -2.47
C ARG A 48 11.11 2.78 -2.95
N GLU A 49 11.34 3.42 -4.09
CA GLU A 49 10.45 4.43 -4.68
C GLU A 49 9.07 3.86 -5.03
N TYR A 50 8.97 2.55 -5.27
CA TYR A 50 7.69 1.89 -5.53
C TYR A 50 6.83 1.71 -4.27
N MET A 51 7.47 1.71 -3.10
CA MET A 51 6.78 1.61 -1.81
C MET A 51 6.29 2.97 -1.32
N VAL A 52 7.01 4.03 -1.65
CA VAL A 52 6.63 5.41 -1.35
C VAL A 52 5.31 5.74 -2.04
N GLY A 53 4.41 6.40 -1.32
CA GLY A 53 3.06 6.73 -1.79
C GLY A 53 2.02 5.62 -1.64
N ARG A 54 2.42 4.40 -1.20
CA ARG A 54 1.43 3.37 -0.85
C ARG A 54 0.88 3.61 0.55
N THR A 55 -0.39 3.25 0.75
CA THR A 55 -1.07 3.39 2.04
C THR A 55 -0.93 2.12 2.88
N LEU A 56 -0.63 2.28 4.18
CA LEU A 56 -0.59 1.18 5.14
C LEU A 56 -2.00 0.62 5.42
N ALA A 57 -2.12 -0.71 5.45
CA ALA A 57 -3.37 -1.40 5.78
C ALA A 57 -3.57 -1.59 7.29
N HIS A 58 -2.49 -1.62 8.06
CA HIS A 58 -2.51 -1.85 9.51
C HIS A 58 -1.51 -0.97 10.23
N ASN A 59 -1.75 -0.75 11.51
CA ASN A 59 -0.81 -0.12 12.42
C ASN A 59 0.52 -0.88 12.39
N VAL A 60 1.61 -0.13 12.29
CA VAL A 60 2.96 -0.67 12.38
C VAL A 60 3.48 -0.36 13.76
N VAL A 61 3.79 -1.41 14.51
CA VAL A 61 4.29 -1.32 15.88
C VAL A 61 5.72 -1.85 15.95
N ASP A 62 6.55 -1.17 16.72
CA ASP A 62 7.85 -1.65 17.13
C ASP A 62 7.66 -2.85 18.06
N LYS A 63 8.23 -4.00 17.70
CA LYS A 63 8.04 -5.24 18.45
C LYS A 63 8.89 -5.30 19.72
N GLU A 64 9.92 -4.47 19.83
CA GLU A 64 10.80 -4.44 20.99
C GLU A 64 10.24 -3.50 22.06
N THR A 65 9.76 -2.32 21.67
CA THR A 65 9.26 -1.29 22.60
C THR A 65 7.75 -1.33 22.78
N GLY A 66 7.01 -1.86 21.80
CA GLY A 66 5.55 -1.78 21.75
C GLY A 66 5.03 -0.41 21.28
N GLU A 67 5.93 0.49 20.87
CA GLU A 67 5.55 1.82 20.37
C GLU A 67 4.91 1.73 18.99
N LEU A 68 3.91 2.58 18.76
CA LEU A 68 3.27 2.74 17.46
C LEU A 68 4.18 3.59 16.57
N LEU A 69 4.67 3.01 15.47
CA LEU A 69 5.53 3.69 14.50
C LEU A 69 4.71 4.43 13.44
N ALA A 70 3.60 3.83 13.00
CA ALA A 70 2.71 4.42 12.02
C ALA A 70 1.28 3.88 12.18
N ASP A 71 0.30 4.76 12.02
CA ASP A 71 -1.12 4.39 12.01
C ASP A 71 -1.52 3.70 10.70
N ALA A 72 -2.53 2.85 10.77
CA ALA A 72 -3.24 2.36 9.60
C ALA A 72 -3.76 3.54 8.77
N ASN A 73 -3.89 3.34 7.46
CA ASN A 73 -4.31 4.35 6.49
C ASN A 73 -3.31 5.52 6.28
N THR A 74 -2.13 5.47 6.91
CA THR A 74 -1.05 6.43 6.68
C THR A 74 -0.31 6.12 5.37
N GLU A 75 0.06 7.17 4.64
CA GLU A 75 0.84 7.07 3.41
C GLU A 75 2.32 6.88 3.75
N ILE A 76 2.98 5.98 3.03
CA ILE A 76 4.40 5.69 3.23
C ILE A 76 5.22 6.81 2.59
N THR A 77 5.92 7.58 3.43
CA THR A 77 6.91 8.58 3.01
C THR A 77 8.32 7.99 3.01
N ASP A 78 9.28 8.67 2.39
CA ASP A 78 10.68 8.26 2.47
C ASP A 78 11.19 8.24 3.91
N GLU A 79 10.88 9.25 4.71
CA GLU A 79 11.25 9.31 6.13
C GLU A 79 10.67 8.14 6.92
N MET A 80 9.42 7.77 6.64
CA MET A 80 8.78 6.60 7.26
C MET A 80 9.49 5.31 6.86
N MET A 81 9.93 5.16 5.61
CA MET A 81 10.70 4.00 5.17
C MET A 81 12.03 3.87 5.92
N ASP A 82 12.75 4.98 6.14
CA ASP A 82 13.99 4.95 6.93
C ASP A 82 13.72 4.52 8.37
N LEU A 83 12.69 5.08 9.01
CA LEU A 83 12.27 4.72 10.36
C LEU A 83 11.93 3.23 10.45
N LEU A 84 11.16 2.70 9.50
CA LEU A 84 10.77 1.28 9.47
C LEU A 84 11.98 0.35 9.32
N VAL A 85 12.97 0.74 8.53
CA VAL A 85 14.21 -0.01 8.35
C VAL A 85 15.08 0.04 9.60
N GLU A 86 15.24 1.22 10.21
CA GLU A 86 16.00 1.41 11.45
C GLU A 86 15.41 0.58 12.59
N LYS A 87 14.08 0.57 12.71
CA LYS A 87 13.32 -0.23 13.68
C LYS A 87 13.21 -1.72 13.33
N GLY A 88 13.84 -2.17 12.23
CA GLY A 88 13.91 -3.58 11.85
C GLY A 88 12.58 -4.19 11.40
N VAL A 89 11.64 -3.39 10.90
CA VAL A 89 10.33 -3.86 10.42
C VAL A 89 10.50 -4.64 9.12
N LYS A 90 10.33 -5.97 9.18
CA LYS A 90 10.55 -6.87 8.02
C LYS A 90 9.37 -7.00 7.08
N LYS A 91 8.16 -6.65 7.54
CA LYS A 91 6.91 -6.87 6.82
C LYS A 91 5.92 -5.77 7.16
N ILE A 92 5.39 -5.14 6.12
CA ILE A 92 4.26 -4.22 6.19
C ILE A 92 3.17 -4.70 5.23
N GLN A 93 1.93 -4.34 5.53
CA GLN A 93 0.79 -4.60 4.67
C GLN A 93 0.29 -3.28 4.11
N THR A 94 0.06 -3.23 2.81
CA THR A 94 -0.42 -2.03 2.11
C THR A 94 -1.78 -2.30 1.47
N ILE A 95 -2.56 -1.24 1.34
CA ILE A 95 -3.83 -1.28 0.63
C ILE A 95 -3.52 -1.31 -0.87
N PHE A 96 -4.12 -2.27 -1.58
CA PHE A 96 -4.03 -2.32 -3.03
C PHE A 96 -5.04 -1.35 -3.63
N THR A 97 -4.54 -0.29 -4.25
CA THR A 97 -5.32 0.69 -5.01
C THR A 97 -4.71 0.86 -6.39
N ASN A 98 -5.54 1.23 -7.36
CA ASN A 98 -5.16 1.58 -8.73
C ASN A 98 -6.16 2.58 -9.33
N ASP A 99 -5.82 3.13 -10.49
CA ASP A 99 -6.63 4.16 -11.18
C ASP A 99 -7.72 3.56 -12.10
N LEU A 100 -7.93 2.24 -12.08
CA LEU A 100 -8.81 1.55 -13.03
C LEU A 100 -10.09 1.02 -12.37
N ASP A 101 -9.94 0.09 -11.43
CA ASP A 101 -11.02 -0.68 -10.82
C ASP A 101 -10.97 -0.71 -9.29
N HIS A 102 -9.87 -0.27 -8.69
CA HIS A 102 -9.64 -0.27 -7.25
C HIS A 102 -9.19 1.10 -6.74
N GLY A 103 -10.04 2.12 -6.87
CA GLY A 103 -9.73 3.45 -6.35
C GLY A 103 -9.59 3.51 -4.82
N PRO A 104 -8.84 4.49 -4.27
CA PRO A 104 -8.59 4.66 -2.83
C PRO A 104 -9.80 5.20 -2.03
N PHE A 105 -11.04 4.96 -2.46
CA PHE A 105 -12.24 5.65 -1.95
C PHE A 105 -12.40 5.61 -0.43
N ILE A 106 -12.26 4.42 0.18
CA ILE A 106 -12.38 4.26 1.63
C ILE A 106 -11.18 4.87 2.36
N SER A 107 -9.99 4.75 1.78
CA SER A 107 -8.76 5.34 2.35
C SER A 107 -8.87 6.86 2.44
N ASP A 108 -9.32 7.50 1.35
CA ASP A 108 -9.51 8.95 1.28
C ASP A 108 -10.64 9.41 2.19
N THR A 109 -11.73 8.66 2.26
CA THR A 109 -12.87 8.95 3.15
C THR A 109 -12.43 8.92 4.62
N LEU A 110 -11.68 7.89 5.03
CA LEU A 110 -11.16 7.79 6.40
C LEU A 110 -10.13 8.89 6.73
N ARG A 111 -9.43 9.43 5.73
CA ARG A 111 -8.43 10.49 5.95
C ARG A 111 -9.07 11.83 6.33
N ILE A 112 -10.31 12.07 5.89
CA ILE A 112 -11.08 13.27 6.22
C ILE A 112 -12.08 13.06 7.35
N ASP A 113 -12.25 11.81 7.82
CA ASP A 113 -13.08 11.50 8.97
C ASP A 113 -12.46 12.09 10.23
N SER A 114 -13.23 12.92 10.93
CA SER A 114 -12.79 13.53 12.19
C SER A 114 -12.90 12.58 13.38
N THR A 115 -13.53 11.43 13.21
CA THR A 115 -13.82 10.49 14.29
C THR A 115 -12.84 9.32 14.28
N SER A 116 -12.35 8.95 15.45
CA SER A 116 -11.30 7.94 15.63
C SER A 116 -11.79 6.69 16.38
N ASN A 117 -12.98 6.76 16.97
CA ASN A 117 -13.58 5.70 17.76
C ASN A 117 -15.10 5.74 17.70
N GLU A 118 -15.74 4.66 18.17
CA GLU A 118 -17.18 4.49 18.14
C GLU A 118 -17.93 5.61 18.89
N LEU A 119 -17.40 6.06 20.03
CA LEU A 119 -18.05 7.11 20.82
C LEU A 119 -18.05 8.45 20.08
N GLU A 120 -16.91 8.84 19.50
CA GLU A 120 -16.81 10.04 18.67
C GLU A 120 -17.74 10.00 17.47
N ALA A 121 -17.80 8.84 16.79
CA ALA A 121 -18.74 8.64 15.69
C ALA A 121 -20.19 8.82 16.14
N GLN A 122 -20.58 8.23 17.28
CA GLN A 122 -21.92 8.40 17.85
C GLN A 122 -22.22 9.86 18.24
N VAL A 123 -21.23 10.57 18.79
CA VAL A 123 -21.35 11.99 19.15
C VAL A 123 -21.56 12.85 17.91
N GLU A 124 -20.81 12.63 16.83
CA GLU A 124 -20.93 13.42 15.61
C GLU A 124 -22.26 13.13 14.89
N ILE A 125 -22.70 11.85 14.88
CA ILE A 125 -24.05 11.48 14.41
C ILE A 125 -25.13 12.20 15.22
N TYR A 126 -25.00 12.20 16.55
CA TYR A 126 -25.96 12.89 17.43
C TYR A 126 -26.01 14.39 17.15
N ARG A 127 -24.84 15.03 17.02
CA ARG A 127 -24.69 16.46 16.73
C ARG A 127 -25.34 16.87 15.41
N MET A 128 -25.19 16.05 14.37
CA MET A 128 -25.84 16.28 13.08
C MET A 128 -27.36 16.09 13.15
N MET A 129 -27.83 15.06 13.86
CA MET A 129 -29.27 14.77 13.97
C MET A 129 -30.02 15.75 14.89
N ARG A 130 -29.33 16.37 15.85
CA ARG A 130 -29.89 17.33 16.81
C ARG A 130 -28.92 18.50 17.01
N PRO A 131 -28.94 19.48 16.10
CA PRO A 131 -28.06 20.63 16.20
C PRO A 131 -28.48 21.56 17.35
N GLY A 132 -27.61 21.68 18.37
CA GLY A 132 -27.81 22.48 19.58
C GLY A 132 -27.34 21.74 20.83
#